data_AF-A0A231HG94-F1
#
_entry.id   AF-A0A231HG94-F1
#
_cell.length_a   1.000
_cell.length_b   1.000
_cell.length_c   1.000
_cell.angle_alpha   90.00
_cell.angle_beta   90.00
_cell.angle_gamma   90.00
#
_symmetry.space_group_name_H-M   'P 1'
#
loop_
_entity.id
_entity.type
_entity.pdbx_description
1 polymer ?
#
loop_
_entity_poly.entity_id
_entity_poly.type
_entity_poly.pdbx_seq_one_letter_code
_entity_poly.pdbx_strand_id
1 'polypeptide(L)'
;MMQLSATELVLAATGLKPEGSDVCDERHTGMSCAVCGVSLRAGDPVDDLVLPPSFTNHNALAHPGNPWRCGACTAVMTRSVFQMGASSVLICRDGIFPIMKKEHRAWALQTPPDTPFALCVQNAKQQHVVWRTPVTLSKEQILIRVGEQVVRLRRSLLLKAADEARYLAQLKSEKGRPVKDAIESPFVADWKFQSSDGGRLKWFVYKLLEQEQITTDNISSLLQLNAGEAWALGAFLHERPIAPESITPSIL
;
A
#
# COMPACT_ATOMS: atom_id res chain seq x y z
N MET A 1 14.50 -19.03 4.46
CA MET A 1 14.35 -17.67 3.91
C MET A 1 13.79 -16.81 5.03
N MET A 2 14.41 -15.69 5.40
CA MET A 2 13.92 -14.84 6.48
C MET A 2 12.59 -14.20 6.05
N GLN A 3 11.50 -14.53 6.74
CA GLN A 3 10.19 -13.96 6.47
C GLN A 3 10.19 -12.54 7.05
N LEU A 4 10.15 -11.52 6.18
CA LEU A 4 10.10 -10.12 6.59
C LEU A 4 8.65 -9.64 6.65
N SER A 5 8.30 -8.97 7.73
CA SER A 5 6.97 -8.41 7.97
C SER A 5 6.97 -6.88 7.98
N ALA A 6 5.81 -6.28 7.76
CA ALA A 6 5.66 -4.83 7.85
C ALA A 6 5.94 -4.29 9.27
N THR A 7 5.70 -5.08 10.32
CA THR A 7 6.01 -4.67 11.69
C THR A 7 7.51 -4.61 11.97
N GLU A 8 8.29 -5.55 11.42
CA GLU A 8 9.76 -5.47 11.46
C GLU A 8 10.29 -4.26 10.69
N LEU A 9 9.67 -3.91 9.54
CA LEU A 9 10.00 -2.69 8.83
C LEU A 9 9.70 -1.43 9.66
N VAL A 10 8.59 -1.41 10.41
CA VAL A 10 8.30 -0.30 11.33
C VAL A 10 9.39 -0.16 12.38
N LEU A 11 9.79 -1.25 13.04
CA LEU A 11 10.87 -1.19 14.03
C LEU A 11 12.18 -0.68 13.42
N ALA A 12 12.56 -1.21 12.24
CA ALA A 12 13.75 -0.77 11.53
C ALA A 12 13.70 0.72 11.14
N ALA A 13 12.55 1.20 10.67
CA ALA A 13 12.35 2.60 10.25
C ALA A 13 12.37 3.59 11.42
N THR A 14 12.02 3.14 12.62
CA THR A 14 11.74 4.01 13.77
C THR A 14 12.78 3.89 14.88
N GLY A 15 13.60 2.84 14.85
CA GLY A 15 14.52 2.49 15.94
C GLY A 15 13.81 1.93 17.17
N LEU A 16 12.50 1.65 17.08
CA LEU A 16 11.77 0.97 18.15
C LEU A 16 12.35 -0.43 18.38
N LYS A 17 12.38 -0.85 19.64
CA LYS A 17 12.80 -2.19 20.03
C LYS A 17 11.60 -3.14 20.03
N PRO A 18 11.80 -4.43 19.72
CA PRO A 18 10.77 -5.44 19.94
C PRO A 18 10.42 -5.51 21.43
N GLU A 19 9.14 -5.75 21.72
CA GLU A 19 8.58 -5.79 23.08
C GLU A 19 7.97 -7.16 23.38
N GLY A 20 8.02 -7.61 24.61
CA GLY A 20 7.40 -8.86 25.03
C GLY A 20 7.49 -9.02 26.54
N SER A 21 6.49 -9.68 27.13
CA SER A 21 6.44 -10.04 28.54
C SER A 21 7.28 -11.28 28.85
N ASP A 22 7.59 -12.09 27.84
CA ASP A 22 8.48 -13.25 27.92
C ASP A 22 9.51 -13.24 26.78
N VAL A 23 10.42 -14.21 26.83
CA VAL A 23 11.44 -14.47 25.81
C VAL A 23 11.18 -15.84 25.20
N CYS A 24 11.29 -15.96 23.88
CA CYS A 24 11.15 -17.22 23.18
C CYS A 24 12.15 -18.27 23.69
N ASP A 25 11.61 -19.37 24.19
CA ASP A 25 12.31 -20.58 24.63
C ASP A 25 11.86 -21.81 23.81
N GLU A 26 12.07 -23.02 24.34
CA GLU A 26 11.67 -24.28 23.71
C GLU A 26 10.16 -24.39 23.44
N ARG A 27 9.31 -23.69 24.19
CA ARG A 27 7.84 -23.66 23.99
C ARG A 27 7.43 -22.91 22.74
N HIS A 28 8.30 -22.01 22.26
CA HIS A 28 8.01 -21.06 21.18
C HIS A 28 8.82 -21.37 19.93
N THR A 29 10.02 -21.91 20.09
CA THR A 29 10.99 -22.11 19.02
C THR A 29 10.43 -23.03 17.94
N GLY A 30 10.48 -22.57 16.68
CA GLY A 30 9.92 -23.29 15.54
C GLY A 30 8.44 -22.99 15.26
N MET A 31 7.78 -22.21 16.12
CA MET A 31 6.46 -21.65 15.83
C MET A 31 6.57 -20.33 15.02
N SER A 32 5.44 -19.86 14.48
CA SER A 32 5.36 -18.61 13.73
C SER A 32 4.37 -17.65 14.37
N CYS A 33 4.73 -16.37 14.54
CA CYS A 33 3.87 -15.32 15.06
C CYS A 33 2.45 -15.40 14.47
N ALA A 34 1.43 -15.48 15.33
CA ALA A 34 0.04 -15.55 14.92
C ALA A 34 -0.39 -14.38 14.05
N VAL A 35 0.19 -13.19 14.28
CA VAL A 35 -0.16 -11.94 13.62
C VAL A 35 0.48 -11.83 12.23
N CYS A 36 1.81 -11.82 12.16
CA CYS A 36 2.54 -11.54 10.91
C CYS A 36 3.18 -12.77 10.26
N GLY A 37 3.15 -13.93 10.92
CA GLY A 37 3.66 -15.19 10.39
C GLY A 37 5.18 -15.37 10.49
N VAL A 38 5.93 -14.39 10.99
CA VAL A 38 7.39 -14.53 11.13
C VAL A 38 7.74 -15.63 12.13
N SER A 39 8.78 -16.40 11.82
CA SER A 39 9.26 -17.47 12.70
C SER A 39 9.80 -16.90 14.01
N LEU A 40 9.38 -17.47 15.14
CA LEU A 40 9.86 -17.15 16.47
C LEU A 40 11.17 -17.90 16.74
N ARG A 41 12.23 -17.17 17.13
CA ARG A 41 13.56 -17.74 17.42
C ARG A 41 13.89 -17.62 18.89
N ALA A 42 14.68 -18.56 19.40
CA ALA A 42 15.13 -18.52 20.78
C ALA A 42 15.80 -17.17 21.10
N GLY A 43 15.38 -16.55 22.20
CA GLY A 43 15.87 -15.22 22.62
C GLY A 43 15.06 -14.02 22.11
N ASP A 44 14.15 -14.20 21.13
CA ASP A 44 13.29 -13.11 20.66
C ASP A 44 12.24 -12.73 21.73
N PRO A 45 11.89 -11.44 21.90
CA PRO A 45 10.75 -11.06 22.74
C PRO A 45 9.43 -11.61 22.18
N VAL A 46 8.58 -12.11 23.06
CA VAL A 46 7.29 -12.74 22.72
C VAL A 46 6.22 -12.39 23.74
N ASP A 47 4.97 -12.41 23.28
CA ASP A 47 3.79 -12.28 24.11
C ASP A 47 2.74 -13.34 23.78
N ASP A 48 1.91 -13.65 24.77
CA ASP A 48 0.58 -14.21 24.55
C ASP A 48 -0.26 -13.27 23.66
N LEU A 49 -0.86 -13.82 22.61
CA LEU A 49 -1.83 -13.13 21.78
C LEU A 49 -3.20 -13.12 22.49
N VAL A 50 -3.40 -12.12 23.34
CA VAL A 50 -4.71 -11.85 23.94
C VAL A 50 -5.44 -10.79 23.10
N LEU A 51 -6.39 -11.23 22.28
CA LEU A 51 -7.23 -10.34 21.47
C LEU A 51 -8.54 -10.04 22.21
N PRO A 52 -8.97 -8.77 22.31
CA PRO A 52 -10.23 -8.43 22.94
C PRO A 52 -11.41 -8.98 22.11
N PRO A 53 -12.58 -9.24 22.73
CA PRO A 53 -13.78 -9.69 22.00
C PRO A 53 -14.24 -8.74 20.88
N SER A 54 -13.85 -7.47 20.95
CA SER A 54 -14.14 -6.44 19.95
C SER A 54 -13.18 -6.46 18.75
N PHE A 55 -12.16 -7.31 18.75
CA PHE A 55 -11.24 -7.43 17.62
C PHE A 55 -11.96 -8.08 16.44
N THR A 56 -12.04 -7.39 15.31
CA THR A 56 -12.82 -7.87 14.14
C THR A 56 -11.97 -8.52 13.06
N ASN A 57 -10.64 -8.39 13.14
CA ASN A 57 -9.71 -8.80 12.08
C ASN A 57 -9.06 -10.16 12.33
N HIS A 58 -9.75 -11.09 13.00
CA HIS A 58 -9.23 -12.44 13.28
C HIS A 58 -8.81 -13.19 12.02
N ASN A 59 -9.56 -13.05 10.93
CA ASN A 59 -9.27 -13.69 9.65
C ASN A 59 -8.03 -13.11 8.94
N ALA A 60 -7.48 -11.99 9.43
CA ALA A 60 -6.28 -11.38 8.87
C ALA A 60 -4.99 -11.83 9.58
N LEU A 61 -5.10 -12.59 10.67
CA LEU A 61 -3.96 -13.21 11.34
C LEU A 61 -3.30 -14.23 10.41
N ALA A 62 -1.97 -14.23 10.33
CA ALA A 62 -1.23 -15.20 9.53
C ALA A 62 -1.44 -16.65 10.03
N HIS A 63 -1.48 -16.85 11.35
CA HIS A 63 -1.72 -18.15 11.98
C HIS A 63 -2.70 -18.00 13.16
N PRO A 64 -4.02 -17.95 12.91
CA PRO A 64 -5.02 -17.65 13.94
C PRO A 64 -5.09 -18.69 15.07
N GLY A 65 -4.60 -19.91 14.86
CA GLY A 65 -4.55 -20.96 15.89
C GLY A 65 -3.30 -20.91 16.77
N ASN A 66 -2.33 -20.04 16.49
CA ASN A 66 -1.14 -19.90 17.32
C ASN A 66 -1.42 -18.91 18.47
N PRO A 67 -1.15 -19.26 19.75
CA PRO A 67 -1.34 -18.35 20.87
C PRO A 67 -0.27 -17.26 20.99
N TRP A 68 0.77 -17.25 20.17
CA TRP A 68 1.92 -16.35 20.36
C TRP A 68 2.02 -15.20 19.34
N ARG A 69 2.49 -14.05 19.80
CA ARG A 69 2.80 -12.88 18.97
C ARG A 69 4.27 -12.47 19.15
N CYS A 70 4.99 -12.23 18.05
CA CYS A 70 6.37 -11.75 18.10
C CYS A 70 6.46 -10.31 18.61
N GLY A 71 7.63 -9.95 19.14
CA GLY A 71 7.78 -8.65 19.77
C GLY A 71 7.71 -7.44 18.84
N ALA A 72 7.97 -7.60 17.55
CA ALA A 72 7.72 -6.56 16.56
C ALA A 72 6.21 -6.28 16.42
N CYS A 73 5.39 -7.34 16.37
CA CYS A 73 3.93 -7.18 16.35
C CYS A 73 3.40 -6.65 17.67
N THR A 74 3.95 -7.05 18.82
CA THR A 74 3.60 -6.42 20.11
C THR A 74 3.83 -4.92 20.04
N ALA A 75 5.06 -4.49 19.75
CA ALA A 75 5.42 -3.08 19.76
C ALA A 75 4.55 -2.22 18.82
N VAL A 76 4.17 -2.74 17.65
CA VAL A 76 3.30 -2.04 16.71
C VAL A 76 1.83 -2.07 17.15
N MET A 77 1.34 -3.22 17.63
CA MET A 77 -0.07 -3.39 17.98
C MET A 77 -0.45 -2.75 19.31
N THR A 78 0.48 -2.39 20.18
CA THR A 78 0.19 -1.70 21.46
C THR A 78 0.15 -0.18 21.32
N ARG A 79 0.68 0.37 20.24
CA ARG A 79 0.78 1.83 20.01
C ARG A 79 -0.36 2.36 19.15
N SER A 80 -1.09 3.36 19.68
CA SER A 80 -2.24 3.97 19.00
C SER A 80 -1.88 4.63 17.67
N VAL A 81 -0.64 5.13 17.52
CA VAL A 81 -0.15 5.74 16.29
C VAL A 81 -0.22 4.77 15.11
N PHE A 82 0.15 3.50 15.28
CA PHE A 82 0.10 2.50 14.20
C PHE A 82 -1.28 1.86 14.04
N GLN A 83 -2.14 1.97 15.05
CA GLN A 83 -3.53 1.51 14.99
C GLN A 83 -4.46 2.53 14.31
N MET A 84 -4.25 3.82 14.56
CA MET A 84 -5.19 4.90 14.22
C MET A 84 -4.56 6.07 13.46
N GLY A 85 -3.30 6.41 13.72
CA GLY A 85 -2.63 7.59 13.15
C GLY A 85 -1.98 7.34 11.78
N ALA A 86 -1.27 6.22 11.62
CA ALA A 86 -0.58 5.78 10.42
C ALA A 86 -1.57 5.13 9.43
N SER A 87 -2.54 5.92 8.98
CA SER A 87 -3.66 5.45 8.17
C SER A 87 -3.26 5.19 6.72
N SER A 88 -2.41 6.03 6.13
CA SER A 88 -1.83 5.75 4.81
C SER A 88 -0.37 6.14 4.78
N VAL A 89 0.51 5.15 4.73
CA VAL A 89 1.96 5.32 4.87
C VAL A 89 2.74 4.44 3.90
N LEU A 90 3.91 4.94 3.52
CA LEU A 90 5.03 4.16 3.01
C LEU A 90 5.97 3.89 4.20
N ILE A 91 6.40 2.65 4.36
CA ILE A 91 7.30 2.21 5.42
C ILE A 91 8.52 1.61 4.72
N CYS A 92 9.70 2.17 4.95
CA CYS A 92 10.96 1.66 4.43
C CYS A 92 12.08 1.90 5.45
N ARG A 93 13.31 1.49 5.11
CA ARG A 93 14.47 1.67 5.99
C ARG A 93 14.69 3.12 6.45
N ASP A 94 14.39 4.07 5.58
CA ASP A 94 14.68 5.49 5.83
C ASP A 94 13.62 6.19 6.69
N GLY A 95 12.48 5.54 6.95
CA GLY A 95 11.43 6.11 7.78
C GLY A 95 10.02 5.68 7.39
N ILE A 96 9.05 6.39 7.98
CA ILE A 96 7.62 6.21 7.74
C ILE A 96 7.06 7.49 7.16
N PHE A 97 6.57 7.42 5.94
CA PHE A 97 6.21 8.57 5.13
C PHE A 97 4.70 8.62 4.89
N PRO A 98 3.98 9.67 5.32
CA PRO A 98 2.54 9.79 5.14
C PRO A 98 2.16 10.08 3.66
N ILE A 99 1.36 9.20 3.08
CA ILE A 99 0.94 9.23 1.66
C ILE A 99 -0.57 9.44 1.49
N MET A 100 -1.18 10.16 2.44
CA MET A 100 -2.60 10.54 2.38
C MET A 100 -2.89 11.50 1.22
N LYS A 101 -2.00 12.47 0.99
CA LYS A 101 -2.12 13.46 -0.08
C LYS A 101 -1.76 12.85 -1.44
N LYS A 102 -2.35 13.37 -2.51
CA LYS A 102 -2.20 12.81 -3.86
C LYS A 102 -0.75 12.91 -4.35
N GLU A 103 -0.13 14.06 -4.12
CA GLU A 103 1.26 14.38 -4.46
C GLU A 103 2.26 13.46 -3.75
N HIS A 104 2.00 13.12 -2.49
CA HIS A 104 2.86 12.20 -1.71
C HIS A 104 2.69 10.75 -2.16
N ARG A 105 1.47 10.35 -2.50
CA ARG A 105 1.21 9.03 -3.08
C ARG A 105 1.83 8.89 -4.47
N ALA A 106 1.74 9.94 -5.29
CA ALA A 106 2.43 10.02 -6.57
C ALA A 106 3.94 9.83 -6.38
N TRP A 107 4.55 10.56 -5.44
CA TRP A 107 5.96 10.37 -5.08
C TRP A 107 6.25 8.91 -4.70
N ALA A 108 5.50 8.33 -3.77
CA ALA A 108 5.77 6.97 -3.29
C ALA A 108 5.65 5.89 -4.39
N LEU A 109 4.76 6.05 -5.37
CA LEU A 109 4.57 5.08 -6.45
C LEU A 109 5.46 5.31 -7.67
N GLN A 110 5.75 6.58 -8.01
CA GLN A 110 6.62 6.91 -9.14
C GLN A 110 8.09 6.69 -8.80
N THR A 111 8.49 7.00 -7.56
CA THR A 111 9.85 6.87 -7.03
C THR A 111 9.86 5.99 -5.77
N PRO A 112 9.55 4.69 -5.88
CA PRO A 112 9.54 3.80 -4.72
C PRO A 112 10.96 3.67 -4.12
N PRO A 113 11.08 3.52 -2.80
CA PRO A 113 12.37 3.36 -2.12
C PRO A 113 13.00 2.01 -2.45
N ASP A 114 14.28 1.83 -2.09
CA ASP A 114 14.93 0.53 -2.17
C ASP A 114 14.17 -0.53 -1.36
N THR A 115 14.19 -1.75 -1.88
CA THR A 115 13.52 -2.87 -1.21
C THR A 115 14.34 -3.28 0.00
N PRO A 116 13.70 -3.78 1.07
CA PRO A 116 12.25 -3.97 1.25
C PRO A 116 11.49 -2.71 1.67
N PHE A 117 10.22 -2.60 1.27
CA PHE A 117 9.31 -1.54 1.76
C PHE A 117 7.86 -2.04 1.83
N ALA A 118 7.00 -1.35 2.57
CA ALA A 118 5.57 -1.65 2.68
C ALA A 118 4.74 -0.39 2.40
N LEU A 119 3.60 -0.56 1.73
CA LEU A 119 2.68 0.52 1.36
C LEU A 119 1.28 0.16 1.82
N CYS A 120 0.66 1.03 2.61
CA CYS A 120 -0.71 0.85 3.05
C CYS A 120 -1.52 2.14 2.90
N VAL A 121 -2.80 1.97 2.59
CA VAL A 121 -3.79 3.03 2.47
C VAL A 121 -5.06 2.55 3.15
N GLN A 122 -5.47 3.24 4.20
CA GLN A 122 -6.72 2.96 4.90
C GLN A 122 -7.89 3.60 4.15
N ASN A 123 -8.96 2.83 3.93
CA ASN A 123 -10.17 3.30 3.24
C ASN A 123 -11.41 3.40 4.16
N ALA A 124 -11.32 2.87 5.39
CA ALA A 124 -12.31 2.98 6.46
C ALA A 124 -11.64 3.18 7.83
N LYS A 125 -12.34 3.68 8.85
CA LYS A 125 -11.74 3.88 10.19
C LYS A 125 -11.30 2.54 10.83
N GLN A 126 -10.24 2.57 11.65
CA GLN A 126 -9.76 1.46 12.49
C GLN A 126 -9.49 0.11 11.78
N GLN A 127 -8.81 0.11 10.64
CA GLN A 127 -8.54 -1.13 9.87
C GLN A 127 -7.24 -1.86 10.24
N HIS A 128 -6.43 -1.29 11.12
CA HIS A 128 -5.11 -1.82 11.52
C HIS A 128 -4.24 -2.26 10.33
N VAL A 129 -4.18 -1.41 9.30
CA VAL A 129 -3.58 -1.80 8.00
C VAL A 129 -2.09 -2.10 8.08
N VAL A 130 -1.34 -1.44 8.97
CA VAL A 130 0.13 -1.53 9.04
C VAL A 130 0.63 -2.97 9.19
N TRP A 131 0.22 -3.69 10.25
CA TRP A 131 0.74 -5.04 10.51
C TRP A 131 0.29 -6.07 9.47
N ARG A 132 -0.83 -5.80 8.78
CA ARG A 132 -1.43 -6.66 7.75
C ARG A 132 -0.80 -6.45 6.37
N THR A 133 0.01 -5.41 6.22
CA THR A 133 0.50 -4.97 4.92
C THR A 133 1.60 -5.92 4.43
N PRO A 134 1.49 -6.43 3.20
CA PRO A 134 2.55 -7.24 2.64
C PRO A 134 3.80 -6.39 2.37
N VAL A 135 4.96 -6.99 2.55
CA VAL A 135 6.23 -6.37 2.19
C VAL A 135 6.45 -6.50 0.68
N THR A 136 6.76 -5.38 0.04
CA THR A 136 7.25 -5.33 -1.34
C THR A 136 8.75 -5.62 -1.38
N LEU A 137 9.12 -6.62 -2.19
CA LEU A 137 10.51 -7.05 -2.43
C LEU A 137 11.01 -6.71 -3.84
N SER A 138 10.18 -6.06 -4.67
CA SER A 138 10.55 -5.64 -6.03
C SER A 138 9.92 -4.28 -6.36
N LYS A 139 10.73 -3.34 -6.87
CA LYS A 139 10.25 -2.05 -7.38
C LYS A 139 9.36 -2.20 -8.62
N GLU A 140 9.44 -3.33 -9.32
CA GLU A 140 8.62 -3.62 -10.50
C GLU A 140 7.30 -4.31 -10.18
N GLN A 141 7.20 -4.95 -9.01
CA GLN A 141 6.00 -5.66 -8.54
C GLN A 141 5.64 -5.15 -7.14
N ILE A 142 4.97 -3.99 -7.11
CA ILE A 142 4.65 -3.31 -5.86
C ILE A 142 3.38 -3.92 -5.27
N LEU A 143 3.43 -4.29 -4.00
CA LEU A 143 2.27 -4.73 -3.23
C LEU A 143 1.80 -3.59 -2.34
N ILE A 144 0.51 -3.28 -2.40
CA ILE A 144 -0.12 -2.25 -1.58
C ILE A 144 -1.33 -2.84 -0.89
N ARG A 145 -1.47 -2.58 0.41
CA ARG A 145 -2.73 -2.81 1.11
C ARG A 145 -3.63 -1.59 0.99
N VAL A 146 -4.80 -1.73 0.40
CA VAL A 146 -5.85 -0.69 0.39
C VAL A 146 -7.05 -1.19 1.20
N GLY A 147 -7.10 -0.78 2.47
CA GLY A 147 -8.02 -1.31 3.46
C GLY A 147 -7.88 -2.83 3.60
N GLU A 148 -8.95 -3.54 3.25
CA GLU A 148 -9.00 -5.01 3.29
C GLU A 148 -8.31 -5.67 2.10
N GLN A 149 -8.17 -4.96 0.98
CA GLN A 149 -7.64 -5.51 -0.26
C GLN A 149 -6.12 -5.40 -0.33
N VAL A 150 -5.49 -6.37 -0.98
CA VAL A 150 -4.10 -6.27 -1.42
C VAL A 150 -4.11 -6.14 -2.94
N VAL A 151 -3.54 -5.05 -3.44
CA VAL A 151 -3.37 -4.81 -4.87
C VAL A 151 -1.92 -5.03 -5.25
N ARG A 152 -1.71 -5.62 -6.43
CA ARG A 152 -0.40 -5.81 -7.03
C ARG A 152 -0.29 -4.90 -8.25
N LEU A 153 0.76 -4.09 -8.27
CA LEU A 153 1.04 -3.12 -9.32
C LEU A 153 2.25 -3.56 -10.15
N ARG A 154 2.09 -3.60 -11.47
CA ARG A 154 3.18 -3.79 -12.42
C ARG A 154 3.68 -2.42 -12.87
N ARG A 155 4.83 -1.98 -12.32
CA ARG A 155 5.32 -0.61 -12.52
C ARG A 155 5.59 -0.28 -13.99
N SER A 156 6.28 -1.15 -14.71
CA SER A 156 6.50 -1.00 -16.16
C SER A 156 5.21 -0.88 -16.99
N LEU A 157 4.14 -1.62 -16.64
CA LEU A 157 2.85 -1.48 -17.31
C LEU A 157 2.18 -0.14 -17.00
N LEU A 158 2.24 0.30 -15.74
CA LEU A 158 1.69 1.60 -15.32
C LEU A 158 2.38 2.78 -15.99
N LEU A 159 3.70 2.71 -16.22
CA LEU A 159 4.43 3.74 -16.94
C LEU A 159 3.95 3.86 -18.39
N LYS A 160 3.83 2.73 -19.10
CA LYS A 160 3.30 2.71 -20.48
C LYS A 160 1.85 3.20 -20.54
N ALA A 161 1.01 2.72 -19.64
CA ALA A 161 -0.39 3.16 -19.54
C ALA A 161 -0.51 4.64 -19.18
N ALA A 162 0.43 5.20 -18.40
CA ALA A 162 0.48 6.63 -18.12
C ALA A 162 0.75 7.41 -19.41
N ASP A 163 1.72 7.00 -20.24
CA ASP A 163 2.01 7.64 -21.52
C ASP A 163 0.80 7.63 -22.46
N GLU A 164 0.12 6.48 -22.58
CA GLU A 164 -1.13 6.35 -23.35
C GLU A 164 -2.22 7.29 -22.80
N ALA A 165 -2.39 7.37 -21.48
CA ALA A 165 -3.35 8.28 -20.86
C ALA A 165 -3.01 9.76 -21.07
N ARG A 166 -1.72 10.15 -21.13
CA ARG A 166 -1.31 11.52 -21.48
C ARG A 166 -1.69 11.84 -22.93
N TYR A 167 -1.50 10.88 -23.84
CA TYR A 167 -1.94 11.01 -25.23
C TYR A 167 -3.47 11.22 -25.33
N LEU A 168 -4.27 10.42 -24.62
CA LEU A 168 -5.73 10.61 -24.57
C LEU A 168 -6.14 11.99 -24.04
N ALA A 169 -5.42 12.50 -23.05
CA ALA A 169 -5.68 13.83 -22.49
C ALA A 169 -5.39 14.96 -23.49
N GLN A 170 -4.37 14.81 -24.34
CA GLN A 170 -4.08 15.76 -25.41
C GLN A 170 -5.21 15.82 -26.45
N LEU A 171 -5.76 14.67 -26.84
CA LEU A 171 -6.91 14.60 -27.76
C LEU A 171 -8.18 15.24 -27.17
N LYS A 172 -8.36 15.13 -25.84
CA LYS A 172 -9.49 15.73 -25.13
C LYS A 172 -9.35 17.25 -24.93
N SER A 173 -8.14 17.79 -25.01
CA SER A 173 -7.86 19.19 -24.70
C SER A 173 -8.52 20.12 -25.72
N GLU A 174 -9.69 20.65 -25.39
CA GLU A 174 -10.34 21.74 -26.13
C GLU A 174 -9.42 22.97 -26.14
N LYS A 175 -9.21 23.60 -27.31
CA LYS A 175 -8.46 24.87 -27.41
C LYS A 175 -9.06 25.91 -26.44
N GLY A 176 -8.29 26.33 -25.44
CA GLY A 176 -8.64 27.43 -24.54
C GLY A 176 -8.99 27.04 -23.09
N ARG A 177 -8.95 25.76 -22.71
CA ARG A 177 -9.17 25.34 -21.31
C ARG A 177 -7.83 25.29 -20.55
N PRO A 178 -7.73 25.88 -19.34
CA PRO A 178 -6.50 25.85 -18.56
C PRO A 178 -6.10 24.40 -18.22
N VAL A 179 -4.82 24.09 -18.43
CA VAL A 179 -4.21 22.81 -18.06
C VAL A 179 -4.27 22.68 -16.54
N LYS A 180 -4.96 21.65 -16.04
CA LYS A 180 -4.95 21.33 -14.60
C LYS A 180 -3.62 20.67 -14.24
N ASP A 181 -3.15 20.87 -13.00
CA ASP A 181 -1.91 20.26 -12.46
C ASP A 181 -1.90 18.71 -12.45
N ALA A 182 -3.03 18.07 -12.77
CA ALA A 182 -3.15 16.63 -12.89
C ALA A 182 -3.94 16.26 -14.15
N ILE A 183 -3.36 15.36 -14.94
CA ILE A 183 -4.01 14.76 -16.10
C ILE A 183 -5.18 13.90 -15.59
N GLU A 184 -6.35 14.08 -16.21
CA GLU A 184 -7.52 13.31 -15.83
C GLU A 184 -7.32 11.82 -16.17
N SER A 185 -7.44 10.95 -15.17
CA SER A 185 -7.39 9.50 -15.41
C SER A 185 -8.48 9.07 -16.39
N PRO A 186 -8.16 8.20 -17.38
CA PRO A 186 -9.14 7.61 -18.29
C PRO A 186 -10.09 6.62 -17.59
N PHE A 187 -9.83 6.28 -16.33
CA PHE A 187 -10.66 5.39 -15.52
C PHE A 187 -11.56 6.16 -14.55
N VAL A 188 -12.70 5.56 -14.21
CA VAL A 188 -13.55 5.99 -13.10
C VAL A 188 -12.75 5.83 -11.81
N ALA A 189 -12.53 6.96 -11.13
CA ALA A 189 -11.75 6.99 -9.90
C ALA A 189 -12.55 6.40 -8.75
N ASP A 190 -12.00 5.38 -8.11
CA ASP A 190 -12.55 4.82 -6.88
C ASP A 190 -11.45 4.67 -5.84
N TRP A 191 -11.18 5.76 -5.13
CA TRP A 191 -10.09 5.81 -4.15
C TRP A 191 -10.28 4.84 -2.98
N LYS A 192 -11.51 4.36 -2.75
CA LYS A 192 -11.85 3.51 -1.61
C LYS A 192 -12.16 2.06 -2.00
N PHE A 193 -12.14 1.70 -3.28
CA PHE A 193 -12.60 0.38 -3.76
C PHE A 193 -14.04 0.04 -3.30
N GLN A 194 -14.94 1.02 -3.36
CA GLN A 194 -16.35 0.90 -2.95
C GLN A 194 -17.34 0.91 -4.13
N SER A 195 -16.91 1.31 -5.32
CA SER A 195 -17.75 1.43 -6.50
C SER A 195 -17.62 0.19 -7.39
N SER A 196 -18.78 -0.31 -7.88
CA SER A 196 -18.83 -1.33 -8.92
C SER A 196 -18.25 -0.87 -10.27
N ASP A 197 -18.16 0.44 -10.48
CA ASP A 197 -17.60 1.05 -11.69
C ASP A 197 -16.13 1.43 -11.53
N GLY A 198 -15.56 1.30 -10.33
CA GLY A 198 -14.17 1.60 -10.05
C GLY A 198 -13.22 0.86 -10.99
N GLY A 199 -12.34 1.60 -11.67
CA GLY A 199 -11.39 1.02 -12.61
C GLY A 199 -11.97 0.68 -13.99
N ARG A 200 -13.21 1.07 -14.31
CA ARG A 200 -13.74 1.04 -15.68
C ARG A 200 -13.25 2.25 -16.48
N LEU A 201 -13.06 2.08 -17.78
CA LEU A 201 -12.81 3.21 -18.68
C LEU A 201 -14.00 4.17 -18.67
N LYS A 202 -13.71 5.47 -18.72
CA LYS A 202 -14.72 6.51 -18.84
C LYS A 202 -15.30 6.51 -20.25
N TRP A 203 -16.55 6.95 -20.35
CA TRP A 203 -17.30 7.05 -21.62
C TRP A 203 -16.55 7.79 -22.74
N PHE A 204 -15.72 8.78 -22.42
CA PHE A 204 -15.00 9.56 -23.44
C PHE A 204 -13.97 8.72 -24.22
N VAL A 205 -13.40 7.67 -23.60
CA VAL A 205 -12.45 6.78 -24.27
C VAL A 205 -13.18 5.97 -25.34
N TYR A 206 -14.37 5.46 -25.02
CA TYR A 206 -15.23 4.78 -26.00
C TYR A 206 -15.64 5.70 -27.14
N LYS A 207 -15.98 6.96 -26.85
CA LYS A 207 -16.28 7.95 -27.89
C LYS A 207 -15.09 8.19 -28.83
N LEU A 208 -13.86 8.23 -28.32
CA LEU A 208 -12.66 8.39 -29.16
C LEU A 208 -12.44 7.17 -30.07
N LEU A 209 -12.73 5.95 -29.58
CA LEU A 209 -12.69 4.72 -30.38
C LEU A 209 -13.76 4.73 -31.48
N GLU A 210 -15.01 5.07 -31.13
CA GLU A 210 -16.14 5.16 -32.08
C GLU A 210 -15.89 6.20 -33.19
N GLN A 211 -15.15 7.25 -32.88
CA GLN A 211 -14.77 8.31 -33.83
C GLN A 211 -13.45 8.04 -34.57
N GLU A 212 -12.87 6.84 -34.39
CA GLU A 212 -11.60 6.43 -35.00
C GLU A 212 -10.42 7.38 -34.72
N GLN A 213 -10.50 8.16 -33.62
CA GLN A 213 -9.40 9.04 -33.20
C GLN A 213 -8.29 8.28 -32.48
N ILE A 214 -8.60 7.09 -31.97
CA ILE A 214 -7.68 6.15 -31.35
C ILE A 214 -8.06 4.73 -31.78
N THR A 215 -7.09 3.82 -31.74
CA THR A 215 -7.30 2.37 -31.90
C THR A 215 -7.08 1.64 -30.58
N THR A 216 -7.48 0.37 -30.50
CA THR A 216 -7.16 -0.49 -29.35
C THR A 216 -5.66 -0.65 -29.13
N ASP A 217 -4.86 -0.60 -30.21
CA ASP A 217 -3.41 -0.67 -30.13
C ASP A 217 -2.82 0.57 -29.45
N ASN A 218 -3.41 1.75 -29.68
CA ASN A 218 -3.00 3.00 -29.03
C ASN A 218 -3.23 3.00 -27.51
N ILE A 219 -4.10 2.15 -27.00
CA ILE A 219 -4.48 2.08 -25.58
C ILE A 219 -4.29 0.66 -25.00
N SER A 220 -3.44 -0.15 -25.63
CA SER A 220 -3.31 -1.58 -25.31
C SER A 220 -2.81 -1.81 -23.89
N SER A 221 -1.98 -0.91 -23.33
CA SER A 221 -1.53 -1.01 -21.94
C SER A 221 -2.64 -0.62 -20.97
N LEU A 222 -3.44 0.40 -21.28
CA LEU A 222 -4.64 0.77 -20.51
C LEU A 222 -5.63 -0.39 -20.42
N LEU A 223 -5.89 -1.10 -21.52
CA LEU A 223 -6.80 -2.24 -21.55
C LEU A 223 -6.31 -3.45 -20.74
N GLN A 224 -5.02 -3.52 -20.40
CA GLN A 224 -4.42 -4.59 -19.60
C GLN A 224 -4.38 -4.30 -18.08
N LEU A 225 -4.75 -3.10 -17.66
CA LEU A 225 -4.73 -2.73 -16.24
C LEU A 225 -5.82 -3.49 -15.48
N ASN A 226 -5.46 -4.06 -14.32
CA ASN A 226 -6.45 -4.51 -13.36
C ASN A 226 -7.02 -3.31 -12.56
N ALA A 227 -8.06 -3.54 -11.75
CA ALA A 227 -8.70 -2.46 -10.97
C ALA A 227 -7.73 -1.72 -10.02
N GLY A 228 -6.77 -2.44 -9.42
CA GLY A 228 -5.73 -1.86 -8.56
C GLY A 228 -4.74 -0.98 -9.32
N GLU A 229 -4.39 -1.37 -10.55
CA GLU A 229 -3.53 -0.60 -11.43
C GLU A 229 -4.26 0.61 -12.02
N ALA A 230 -5.53 0.46 -12.42
CA ALA A 230 -6.37 1.59 -12.82
C ALA A 230 -6.52 2.64 -11.71
N TRP A 231 -6.64 2.20 -10.45
CA TRP A 231 -6.60 3.07 -9.27
C TRP A 231 -5.23 3.78 -9.13
N ALA A 232 -4.14 3.03 -9.27
CA ALA A 232 -2.79 3.57 -9.11
C ALA A 232 -2.39 4.52 -10.25
N LEU A 233 -2.96 4.37 -11.45
CA LEU A 233 -2.63 5.19 -12.61
C LEU A 233 -2.78 6.69 -12.33
N GLY A 234 -3.78 7.09 -11.53
CA GLY A 234 -3.96 8.49 -11.13
C GLY A 234 -2.73 9.08 -10.44
N ALA A 235 -1.96 8.27 -9.72
CA ALA A 235 -0.71 8.68 -9.10
C ALA A 235 0.41 8.89 -10.13
N PHE A 236 0.47 8.08 -11.20
CA PHE A 236 1.45 8.20 -12.29
C PHE A 236 1.14 9.35 -13.26
N LEU A 237 -0.11 9.81 -13.28
CA LEU A 237 -0.58 10.98 -14.04
C LEU A 237 -0.36 12.31 -13.31
N HIS A 238 0.17 12.27 -12.09
CA HIS A 238 0.49 13.47 -11.33
C HIS A 238 1.88 13.98 -11.69
N GLU A 239 1.96 15.19 -12.24
CA GLU A 239 3.21 15.74 -12.80
C GLU A 239 4.20 16.25 -11.75
N ARG A 240 3.71 16.62 -10.57
CA ARG A 240 4.49 17.23 -9.48
C ARG A 240 4.40 16.40 -8.21
N PRO A 241 5.02 15.20 -8.17
CA PRO A 241 5.13 14.44 -6.94
C PRO A 241 5.94 15.23 -5.91
N ILE A 242 5.51 15.21 -4.65
CA ILE A 242 6.19 15.88 -3.53
C ILE A 242 6.51 14.83 -2.47
N ALA A 243 7.76 14.76 -2.06
CA ALA A 243 8.17 13.89 -0.96
C ALA A 243 7.60 14.43 0.36
N PRO A 244 6.88 13.61 1.15
CA PRO A 244 6.47 14.00 2.50
C PRO A 244 7.65 14.02 3.46
N GLU A 245 7.50 14.75 4.57
CA GLU A 245 8.35 14.59 5.75
C GLU A 245 8.05 13.24 6.43
N SER A 246 9.09 12.55 6.91
CA SER A 246 8.92 11.32 7.70
C SER A 246 8.26 11.65 9.04
N ILE A 247 7.44 10.73 9.54
CA ILE A 247 6.95 10.76 10.92
C ILE A 247 8.16 10.63 11.85
N THR A 248 8.33 11.58 12.76
CA THR A 248 9.46 11.60 13.70
C THR A 248 9.25 10.62 14.85
N PRO A 249 10.32 9.98 15.38
CA PRO A 249 10.23 9.05 16.51
C PRO A 249 9.58 9.62 17.77
N SER A 250 9.63 10.94 17.98
CA SER A 250 8.96 11.61 19.11
C SER A 250 7.43 11.54 19.08
N ILE A 251 6.84 11.19 17.93
CA ILE A 251 5.40 11.07 17.70
C ILE A 251 4.98 9.58 17.71
N LEU A 252 5.94 8.65 17.79
CA LEU A 252 5.75 7.20 17.66
C LEU A 252 5.87 6.47 19.01
#